data_AF-A0A662HB65-F1
#
_entry.id   AF-A0A662HB65-F1
#
_cell.length_a   1.000
_cell.length_b   1.000
_cell.length_c   1.000
_cell.angle_alpha   90.00
_cell.angle_beta   90.00
_cell.angle_gamma   90.00
#
_symmetry.space_group_name_H-M   'P 1'
#
loop_
_entity.id
_entity.type
_entity.pdbx_description
1 polymer ?
#
loop_
_entity_poly.entity_id
_entity_poly.type
_entity_poly.pdbx_seq_one_letter_code
_entity_poly.pdbx_strand_id
1 'polypeptide(L)'
;FNYGLDYWIYVNGVGSWNTSTYINGTGGLDTAAIYSTIVSGGAVDNAKLYQSFTVGENLKSAELSFNYRMWWELCPFPLPREYIFNLFVFIDNNAIGTYSLTCNEWKSISAIDVTDYLTTPGNHTLEFRIYIYNPNRWLSFSYKVWIDKVSLKLTYIDETAEFSSVVYGIDAMLDLDLPDYYNLTYKLLTQTNISLILDVYAFDEENNIWVLYDKFLTVANEWSNITLDSPRIRIYVESQHPFRIQFDYLYVETTELNPNGFTLIIENAGDYDLEIVACWLKNETLDALRYEIGRSLLPGERLEVNIPVVLTKGSLYQVRVVTRNNVFKHSFTP
;
A
#
# COMPACT_ATOMS: atom_id res chain seq x y z
N PHE A 1 -23.14 11.39 15.75
CA PHE A 1 -23.85 11.98 14.58
C PHE A 1 -23.18 13.30 14.21
N ASN A 2 -22.67 13.41 12.98
CA ASN A 2 -21.74 14.50 12.61
C ASN A 2 -22.39 15.87 12.43
N TYR A 3 -23.71 15.89 12.21
CA TYR A 3 -24.50 17.11 11.99
C TYR A 3 -25.42 17.41 13.17
N GLY A 4 -25.05 16.95 14.37
CA GLY A 4 -25.85 17.15 15.58
C GLY A 4 -27.29 16.67 15.40
N LEU A 5 -28.22 17.63 15.41
CA LEU A 5 -29.67 17.40 15.39
C LEU A 5 -30.34 17.68 14.02
N ASP A 6 -29.60 18.12 13.01
CA ASP A 6 -30.15 18.66 11.76
C ASP A 6 -30.98 17.66 10.94
N TYR A 7 -30.66 16.37 11.03
CA TYR A 7 -31.32 15.30 10.28
C TYR A 7 -32.20 14.40 11.15
N TRP A 8 -32.50 14.83 12.38
CA TRP A 8 -33.43 14.11 13.24
C TRP A 8 -34.87 14.41 12.82
N ILE A 9 -35.70 13.37 12.79
CA ILE A 9 -37.12 13.48 12.52
C ILE A 9 -37.85 13.58 13.85
N TYR A 10 -38.64 14.64 14.01
CA TYR A 10 -39.44 14.90 15.20
C TYR A 10 -40.89 14.47 14.99
N VAL A 11 -41.41 13.67 15.91
CA VAL A 11 -42.83 13.32 15.98
C VAL A 11 -43.39 13.89 17.27
N ASN A 12 -44.25 14.89 17.11
CA ASN A 12 -44.90 15.59 18.20
C ASN A 12 -45.99 14.73 18.84
N GLY A 13 -46.12 14.86 20.16
CA GLY A 13 -47.31 14.45 20.92
C GLY A 13 -48.30 15.60 21.05
N VAL A 14 -48.79 15.83 22.27
CA VAL A 14 -49.62 17.00 22.59
C VAL A 14 -48.81 18.29 22.53
N GLY A 15 -47.58 18.26 23.02
CA GLY A 15 -46.59 19.33 22.87
C GLY A 15 -45.80 19.28 21.56
N SER A 16 -44.75 20.10 21.48
CA SER A 16 -43.91 20.22 20.28
C SER A 16 -42.41 20.07 20.56
N TRP A 17 -41.72 19.46 19.61
CA TRP A 17 -40.27 19.46 19.52
C TRP A 17 -39.77 20.76 18.90
N ASN A 18 -38.68 21.28 19.44
CA ASN A 18 -37.89 22.38 18.89
C ASN A 18 -36.41 22.16 19.19
N THR A 19 -35.52 22.90 18.53
CA THR A 19 -34.11 23.00 18.91
C THR A 19 -33.86 24.30 19.67
N SER A 20 -33.10 24.28 20.77
CA SER A 20 -32.62 25.51 21.40
C SER A 20 -31.16 25.40 21.81
N THR A 21 -30.48 26.53 21.74
CA THR A 21 -29.16 26.73 22.31
C THR A 21 -29.23 26.93 23.82
N TYR A 22 -28.24 26.45 24.56
CA TYR A 22 -28.07 26.70 25.99
C TYR A 22 -26.58 26.85 26.34
N ILE A 23 -26.30 27.54 27.45
CA ILE A 23 -24.93 27.70 27.95
C ILE A 23 -24.52 26.41 28.66
N ASN A 24 -23.45 25.78 28.19
CA ASN A 24 -22.92 24.55 28.77
C ASN A 24 -22.07 24.84 30.03
N GLY A 25 -21.64 23.79 30.72
CA GLY A 25 -20.89 23.91 31.98
C GLY A 25 -19.52 24.61 31.88
N THR A 26 -19.01 24.85 30.67
CA THR A 26 -17.77 25.57 30.40
C THR A 26 -18.00 26.99 29.87
N GLY A 27 -19.25 27.46 29.80
CA GLY A 27 -19.61 28.78 29.27
C GLY A 27 -19.75 28.87 27.75
N GLY A 28 -19.65 27.75 27.03
CA GLY A 28 -19.90 27.65 25.59
C GLY A 28 -21.38 27.47 25.26
N LEU A 29 -21.75 27.54 23.98
CA LEU A 29 -23.12 27.31 23.51
C LEU A 29 -23.24 25.90 22.90
N ASP A 30 -24.12 25.07 23.48
CA ASP A 30 -24.52 23.77 22.94
C ASP A 30 -25.98 23.87 22.42
N THR A 31 -26.39 22.98 21.51
CA THR A 31 -27.76 22.93 20.95
C THR A 31 -28.42 21.60 21.26
N ALA A 32 -29.60 21.63 21.88
CA ALA A 32 -30.35 20.44 22.25
C ALA A 32 -31.73 20.37 21.56
N ALA A 33 -32.24 19.16 21.42
CA ALA A 33 -33.63 18.89 21.05
C ALA A 33 -34.49 19.02 22.30
N ILE A 34 -35.61 19.73 22.21
CA ILE A 34 -36.44 20.08 23.35
C ILE A 34 -37.89 19.78 23.01
N TYR A 35 -38.47 18.86 23.76
CA TYR A 35 -39.89 18.65 23.76
C TYR A 35 -40.54 19.51 24.83
N SER A 36 -41.46 20.40 24.45
CA SER A 36 -42.21 21.25 25.37
C SER A 36 -43.69 20.92 25.31
N THR A 37 -44.31 20.60 26.44
CA THR A 37 -45.72 20.21 26.51
C THR A 37 -46.39 20.71 27.79
N ILE A 38 -47.72 20.82 27.77
CA ILE A 38 -48.55 21.00 28.96
C ILE A 38 -49.48 19.79 29.03
N VAL A 39 -49.29 18.93 30.04
CA VAL A 39 -50.07 17.70 30.18
C VAL A 39 -51.19 17.94 31.18
N SER A 40 -52.43 17.87 30.70
CA SER A 40 -53.63 17.99 31.53
C SER A 40 -53.73 16.88 32.56
N GLY A 41 -54.51 17.14 33.61
CA GLY A 41 -54.66 16.19 34.70
C GLY A 41 -55.26 14.86 34.28
N GLY A 42 -54.60 13.75 34.66
CA GLY A 42 -54.99 12.39 34.27
C GLY A 42 -54.62 11.99 32.84
N ALA A 43 -53.95 12.87 32.09
CA ALA A 43 -53.58 12.61 30.70
C ALA A 43 -52.17 12.00 30.57
N VAL A 44 -51.95 11.38 29.41
CA VAL A 44 -50.67 10.83 28.98
C VAL A 44 -50.24 11.57 27.72
N ASP A 45 -48.94 11.84 27.60
CA ASP A 45 -48.33 12.40 26.40
C ASP A 45 -47.16 11.53 25.94
N ASN A 46 -47.06 11.38 24.62
CA ASN A 46 -46.04 10.59 23.96
C ASN A 46 -45.47 11.35 22.78
N ALA A 47 -44.14 11.47 22.73
CA ALA A 47 -43.45 12.09 21.62
C ALA A 47 -42.17 11.32 21.33
N LYS A 48 -41.64 11.46 20.12
CA LYS A 48 -40.36 10.83 19.77
C LYS A 48 -39.52 11.67 18.84
N LEU A 49 -38.21 11.43 18.87
CA LEU A 49 -37.33 11.79 17.77
C LEU A 49 -36.51 10.59 17.35
N TYR A 50 -36.16 10.52 16.07
CA TYR A 50 -35.35 9.43 15.55
C TYR A 50 -34.46 9.88 14.40
N GLN A 51 -33.40 9.12 14.15
CA GLN A 51 -32.54 9.29 13.00
C GLN A 51 -32.11 7.92 12.48
N SER A 52 -32.15 7.77 11.16
CA SER A 52 -31.63 6.58 10.49
C SER A 52 -30.12 6.70 10.26
N PHE A 53 -29.42 5.57 10.34
CA PHE A 53 -27.99 5.44 10.09
C PHE A 53 -27.69 4.12 9.41
N THR A 54 -26.53 4.02 8.75
CA THR A 54 -26.13 2.80 8.05
C THR A 54 -24.97 2.16 8.78
N VAL A 55 -25.04 0.85 8.96
CA VAL A 55 -23.99 -0.02 9.51
C VAL A 55 -23.40 -0.83 8.36
N GLY A 56 -22.08 -0.79 8.22
CA GLY A 56 -21.33 -1.58 7.25
C GLY A 56 -21.18 -3.04 7.65
N GLU A 57 -20.54 -3.84 6.80
CA GLU A 57 -20.14 -5.20 7.14
C GLU A 57 -19.05 -5.20 8.22
N ASN A 58 -18.88 -6.33 8.92
CA ASN A 58 -17.80 -6.54 9.89
C ASN A 58 -17.77 -5.57 11.07
N LEU A 59 -18.92 -5.23 11.66
CA LEU A 59 -18.97 -4.45 12.89
C LEU A 59 -18.26 -5.20 14.04
N LYS A 60 -17.29 -4.53 14.69
CA LYS A 60 -16.57 -5.04 15.87
C LYS A 60 -17.28 -4.67 17.16
N SER A 61 -17.63 -3.39 17.30
CA SER A 61 -18.33 -2.87 18.48
C SER A 61 -19.10 -1.60 18.15
N ALA A 62 -20.17 -1.35 18.91
CA ALA A 62 -20.95 -0.13 18.84
C ALA A 62 -21.24 0.43 20.23
N GLU A 63 -20.95 1.71 20.42
CA GLU A 63 -21.18 2.42 21.68
C GLU A 63 -22.10 3.62 21.49
N LEU A 64 -23.20 3.64 22.24
CA LEU A 64 -24.15 4.76 22.29
C LEU A 64 -23.90 5.62 23.53
N SER A 65 -23.93 6.94 23.35
CA SER A 65 -23.88 7.92 24.42
C SER A 65 -24.80 9.09 24.11
N PHE A 66 -25.36 9.71 25.15
CA PHE A 66 -26.24 10.88 25.03
C PHE A 66 -26.43 11.55 26.39
N ASN A 67 -26.89 12.79 26.36
CA ASN A 67 -27.29 13.55 27.52
C ASN A 67 -28.78 13.82 27.47
N TYR A 68 -29.41 13.84 28.64
CA TYR A 68 -30.81 14.25 28.75
C TYR A 68 -31.06 15.04 30.02
N ARG A 69 -32.12 15.83 30.01
CA ARG A 69 -32.59 16.60 31.16
C ARG A 69 -34.10 16.76 31.08
N MET A 70 -34.76 16.81 32.23
CA MET A 70 -36.14 17.25 32.32
C MET A 70 -36.25 18.51 33.17
N TRP A 71 -37.13 19.40 32.78
CA TRP A 71 -37.57 20.56 33.54
C TRP A 71 -39.09 20.56 33.63
N TRP A 72 -39.62 21.02 34.76
CA TRP A 72 -41.05 21.25 34.96
C TRP A 72 -41.24 22.33 36.03
N GLU A 73 -42.38 23.01 36.00
CA GLU A 73 -42.63 24.24 36.77
C GLU A 73 -42.59 24.06 38.30
N LEU A 74 -43.01 22.91 38.82
CA LEU A 74 -43.09 22.66 40.27
C LEU A 74 -41.85 21.99 40.86
N CYS A 75 -40.73 21.99 40.16
CA CYS A 75 -39.50 21.46 40.72
C CYS A 75 -38.92 22.38 41.82
N PRO A 76 -38.54 21.88 43.03
CA PRO A 76 -38.41 20.49 43.46
C PRO A 76 -39.45 20.09 44.54
N PHE A 77 -40.76 20.28 44.30
CA PHE A 77 -41.78 19.74 45.20
C PHE A 77 -41.68 18.20 45.24
N PRO A 78 -41.86 17.55 46.42
CA PRO A 78 -41.84 16.10 46.52
C PRO A 78 -42.87 15.50 45.57
N LEU A 79 -42.37 14.80 44.55
CA LEU A 79 -43.18 14.07 43.59
C LEU A 79 -44.01 13.03 44.33
N PRO A 80 -45.35 13.01 44.16
CA PRO A 80 -46.12 11.81 44.41
C PRO A 80 -45.49 10.65 43.64
N ARG A 81 -45.41 9.46 44.27
CA ARG A 81 -44.80 8.25 43.67
C ARG A 81 -45.46 7.80 42.35
N GLU A 82 -46.56 8.43 41.96
CA GLU A 82 -47.40 8.07 40.82
C GLU A 82 -47.06 8.81 39.53
N TYR A 83 -46.17 9.82 39.56
CA TYR A 83 -45.72 10.47 38.33
C TYR A 83 -44.71 9.59 37.59
N ILE A 84 -44.99 9.32 36.32
CA ILE A 84 -44.14 8.48 35.47
C ILE A 84 -43.59 9.34 34.34
N PHE A 85 -42.27 9.53 34.36
CA PHE A 85 -41.53 10.25 33.32
C PHE A 85 -40.39 9.37 32.83
N ASN A 86 -40.57 8.78 31.65
CA ASN A 86 -39.62 7.84 31.09
C ASN A 86 -39.14 8.32 29.73
N LEU A 87 -37.82 8.29 29.56
CA LEU A 87 -37.16 8.32 28.27
C LEU A 87 -36.81 6.87 27.91
N PHE A 88 -37.36 6.38 26.82
CA PHE A 88 -37.03 5.09 26.26
C PHE A 88 -36.12 5.28 25.05
N VAL A 89 -35.10 4.44 24.94
CA VAL A 89 -34.15 4.47 23.82
C VAL A 89 -34.25 3.15 23.07
N PHE A 90 -34.36 3.22 21.75
CA PHE A 90 -34.54 2.05 20.89
C PHE A 90 -33.57 2.07 19.71
N ILE A 91 -33.11 0.88 19.31
CA ILE A 91 -32.56 0.62 17.97
C ILE A 91 -33.48 -0.40 17.30
N ASP A 92 -34.06 -0.03 16.14
CA ASP A 92 -34.97 -0.89 15.37
C ASP A 92 -36.11 -1.51 16.19
N ASN A 93 -36.71 -0.72 17.08
CA ASN A 93 -37.74 -1.12 18.04
C ASN A 93 -37.28 -2.07 19.16
N ASN A 94 -35.99 -2.42 19.24
CA ASN A 94 -35.43 -3.11 20.40
C ASN A 94 -35.06 -2.09 21.48
N ALA A 95 -35.57 -2.29 22.70
CA ALA A 95 -35.34 -1.37 23.80
C ALA A 95 -33.92 -1.51 24.35
N ILE A 96 -33.12 -0.45 24.23
CA ILE A 96 -31.77 -0.36 24.79
C ILE A 96 -31.84 -0.07 26.29
N GLY A 97 -32.78 0.78 26.70
CA GLY A 97 -32.90 1.19 28.09
C GLY A 97 -34.10 2.09 28.36
N THR A 98 -34.48 2.14 29.63
CA THR A 98 -35.48 3.07 30.17
C THR A 98 -34.81 3.96 31.21
N TYR A 99 -34.92 5.27 31.02
CA TYR A 99 -34.29 6.27 31.86
C TYR A 99 -35.36 7.12 32.52
N SER A 100 -35.41 7.07 33.85
CA SER A 100 -36.29 7.94 34.62
C SER A 100 -35.81 9.38 34.49
N LEU A 101 -36.72 10.26 34.06
CA LEU A 101 -36.42 11.67 33.93
C LEU A 101 -36.45 12.32 35.32
N THR A 102 -35.27 12.60 35.86
CA THR A 102 -35.12 13.36 37.11
C THR A 102 -35.08 14.86 36.82
N CYS A 103 -35.64 15.64 37.72
CA CYS A 103 -35.80 17.07 37.49
C CYS A 103 -34.50 17.88 37.58
N ASN A 104 -34.37 18.87 36.70
CA ASN A 104 -33.43 20.00 36.73
C ASN A 104 -31.93 19.67 36.65
N GLU A 105 -31.58 18.40 36.50
CA GLU A 105 -30.19 17.97 36.32
C GLU A 105 -29.99 17.37 34.94
N TRP A 106 -28.87 17.71 34.32
CA TRP A 106 -28.37 16.95 33.18
C TRP A 106 -27.89 15.59 33.65
N LYS A 107 -28.34 14.54 32.98
CA LYS A 107 -27.84 13.19 33.13
C LYS A 107 -27.07 12.83 31.85
N SER A 108 -25.89 12.28 32.05
CA SER A 108 -25.00 11.86 30.95
C SER A 108 -24.88 10.35 30.94
N ILE A 109 -25.18 9.76 29.80
CA ILE A 109 -24.96 8.35 29.52
C ILE A 109 -23.71 8.27 28.65
N SER A 110 -22.61 7.78 29.23
CA SER A 110 -21.27 7.91 28.65
C SER A 110 -20.88 6.80 27.66
N ALA A 111 -21.38 5.58 27.83
CA ALA A 111 -21.14 4.46 26.91
C ALA A 111 -22.08 3.29 27.23
N ILE A 112 -23.03 3.02 26.35
CA ILE A 112 -23.84 1.79 26.34
C ILE A 112 -23.35 0.95 25.17
N ASP A 113 -22.94 -0.29 25.45
CA ASP A 113 -22.69 -1.25 24.39
C ASP A 113 -24.01 -1.63 23.71
N VAL A 114 -24.10 -1.36 22.42
CA VAL A 114 -25.27 -1.65 21.59
C VAL A 114 -24.93 -2.59 20.43
N THR A 115 -23.78 -3.27 20.49
CA THR A 115 -23.26 -4.13 19.42
C THR A 115 -24.26 -5.21 19.02
N ASP A 116 -24.89 -5.87 20.00
CA ASP A 116 -25.84 -6.98 19.77
C ASP A 116 -27.12 -6.54 19.02
N TYR A 117 -27.44 -5.25 19.02
CA TYR A 117 -28.59 -4.70 18.30
C TYR A 117 -28.30 -4.39 16.83
N LEU A 118 -27.04 -4.47 16.40
CA LEU A 118 -26.54 -4.06 15.08
C LEU A 118 -25.81 -5.19 14.36
N THR A 119 -26.25 -6.44 14.57
CA THR A 119 -25.62 -7.64 14.02
C THR A 119 -25.79 -7.81 12.52
N THR A 120 -26.82 -7.19 11.93
CA THR A 120 -27.09 -7.23 10.49
C THR A 120 -26.61 -5.95 9.83
N PRO A 121 -25.79 -5.99 8.76
CA PRO A 121 -25.45 -4.79 7.99
C PRO A 121 -26.68 -4.15 7.34
N GLY A 122 -26.64 -2.83 7.13
CA GLY A 122 -27.68 -2.08 6.44
C GLY A 122 -28.18 -0.85 7.19
N ASN A 123 -29.42 -0.45 6.91
CA ASN A 123 -30.03 0.74 7.50
C ASN A 123 -30.73 0.41 8.81
N HIS A 124 -30.38 1.14 9.86
CA HIS A 124 -30.94 1.05 11.20
C HIS A 124 -31.52 2.39 11.63
N THR A 125 -32.34 2.39 12.67
CA THR A 125 -32.94 3.60 13.24
C THR A 125 -32.72 3.67 14.75
N LEU A 126 -32.10 4.76 15.21
CA LEU A 126 -32.00 5.12 16.62
C LEU A 126 -33.16 6.05 16.98
N GLU A 127 -33.90 5.73 18.03
CA GLU A 127 -35.10 6.45 18.44
C GLU A 127 -35.12 6.71 19.94
N PHE A 128 -35.52 7.93 20.29
CA PHE A 128 -35.81 8.36 21.66
C PHE A 128 -37.31 8.59 21.78
N ARG A 129 -37.99 7.85 22.67
CA ARG A 129 -39.41 8.03 22.98
C ARG A 129 -39.57 8.62 24.37
N ILE A 130 -40.35 9.67 24.47
CA ILE A 130 -40.79 10.27 25.73
C ILE A 130 -42.16 9.73 26.07
N TYR A 131 -42.33 9.31 27.31
CA TYR A 131 -43.63 9.01 27.92
C TYR A 131 -43.78 9.85 29.18
N ILE A 132 -44.85 10.64 29.22
CA ILE A 132 -45.20 11.49 30.36
C ILE A 132 -46.62 11.15 30.81
N TYR A 133 -46.80 10.85 32.09
CA TYR A 133 -48.11 10.69 32.72
C TYR A 133 -48.28 11.68 33.86
N ASN A 134 -49.36 12.47 33.80
CA ASN A 134 -49.77 13.35 34.89
C ASN A 134 -50.90 12.69 35.71
N PRO A 135 -50.62 12.09 36.87
CA PRO A 135 -51.64 11.45 37.70
C PRO A 135 -52.60 12.46 38.37
N ASN A 136 -52.23 13.74 38.46
CA ASN A 136 -53.05 14.74 39.13
C ASN A 136 -54.22 15.18 38.26
N ARG A 137 -55.42 14.66 38.52
CA ARG A 137 -56.64 14.95 37.73
C ARG A 137 -57.08 16.42 37.68
N TRP A 138 -56.53 17.29 38.51
CA TRP A 138 -57.01 18.66 38.69
C TRP A 138 -56.07 19.73 38.15
N LEU A 139 -54.77 19.44 38.06
CA LEU A 139 -53.75 20.41 37.66
C LEU A 139 -53.06 19.96 36.38
N SER A 140 -52.85 20.91 35.48
CA SER A 140 -51.98 20.73 34.32
C SER A 140 -50.57 21.18 34.66
N PHE A 141 -49.57 20.50 34.12
CA PHE A 141 -48.17 20.85 34.34
C PHE A 141 -47.42 21.01 33.03
N SER A 142 -46.57 22.04 33.00
CA SER A 142 -45.64 22.29 31.90
C SER A 142 -44.37 21.46 32.09
N TYR A 143 -44.00 20.73 31.04
CA TYR A 143 -42.82 19.88 31.00
C TYR A 143 -41.94 20.26 29.82
N LYS A 144 -40.63 20.20 30.04
CA LYS A 144 -39.61 20.31 29.01
C LYS A 144 -38.62 19.17 29.12
N VAL A 145 -38.46 18.38 28.07
CA VAL A 145 -37.46 17.31 28.01
C VAL A 145 -36.41 17.68 26.98
N TRP A 146 -35.15 17.62 27.38
CA TRP A 146 -33.99 18.00 26.60
C TRP A 146 -33.18 16.74 26.27
N ILE A 147 -32.73 16.61 25.02
CA ILE A 147 -31.85 15.54 24.55
C ILE A 147 -30.72 16.18 23.74
N ASP A 148 -29.48 15.82 24.06
CA ASP A 148 -28.28 16.42 23.48
C ASP A 148 -27.10 15.43 23.45
N LYS A 149 -26.03 15.78 22.72
CA LYS A 149 -24.76 15.05 22.61
C LYS A 149 -24.93 13.58 22.25
N VAL A 150 -25.92 13.29 21.42
CA VAL A 150 -26.16 11.94 20.92
C VAL A 150 -24.98 11.53 20.04
N SER A 151 -24.30 10.48 20.43
CA SER A 151 -23.16 9.92 19.71
C SER A 151 -23.25 8.41 19.71
N LEU A 152 -23.31 7.86 18.50
CA LEU A 152 -23.16 6.44 18.22
C LEU A 152 -21.81 6.26 17.54
N LYS A 153 -20.89 5.56 18.21
CA LYS A 153 -19.58 5.23 17.69
C LYS A 153 -19.61 3.78 17.22
N LEU A 154 -19.30 3.57 15.94
CA LEU A 154 -19.18 2.24 15.35
C LEU A 154 -17.70 1.97 15.11
N THR A 155 -17.22 0.86 15.62
CA THR A 155 -15.87 0.34 15.36
C THR A 155 -16.03 -0.88 14.49
N TYR A 156 -15.33 -0.91 13.36
CA TYR A 156 -15.35 -2.05 12.44
C TYR A 156 -14.11 -2.90 12.66
N ILE A 157 -14.22 -4.20 12.36
CA ILE A 157 -13.05 -5.04 12.16
C ILE A 157 -12.41 -4.53 10.88
N ASP A 158 -11.22 -3.98 11.03
CA ASP A 158 -10.41 -3.64 9.89
C ASP A 158 -9.81 -4.94 9.35
N GLU A 159 -10.37 -5.48 8.28
CA GLU A 159 -9.80 -6.65 7.59
C GLU A 159 -8.41 -6.35 7.00
N THR A 160 -7.97 -5.09 6.98
CA THR A 160 -6.58 -4.74 6.66
C THR A 160 -5.63 -4.79 7.86
N ALA A 161 -6.15 -4.90 9.09
CA ALA A 161 -5.33 -5.00 10.30
C ALA A 161 -4.76 -6.41 10.57
N GLU A 162 -5.07 -7.41 9.73
CA GLU A 162 -4.32 -8.67 9.69
C GLU A 162 -3.03 -8.59 8.84
N PHE A 163 -2.77 -7.48 8.14
CA PHE A 163 -1.42 -7.13 7.70
C PHE A 163 -0.67 -6.49 8.85
N SER A 164 -0.21 -7.34 9.77
CA SER A 164 0.87 -7.04 10.72
C SER A 164 1.89 -6.12 10.06
N SER A 165 2.18 -4.97 10.68
CA SER A 165 3.23 -4.02 10.26
C SER A 165 4.65 -4.61 10.23
N VAL A 166 4.80 -5.92 10.47
CA VAL A 166 6.03 -6.67 10.27
C VAL A 166 6.07 -7.12 8.81
N VAL A 167 6.51 -6.20 7.95
CA VAL A 167 7.00 -6.54 6.62
C VAL A 167 8.35 -7.21 6.83
N TYR A 168 8.44 -8.51 6.56
CA TYR A 168 9.72 -9.17 6.40
C TYR A 168 10.29 -8.69 5.07
N GLY A 169 11.52 -8.18 5.10
CA GLY A 169 12.21 -7.66 3.93
C GLY A 169 13.58 -8.30 3.80
N ILE A 170 13.95 -8.70 2.58
CA ILE A 170 15.31 -9.08 2.23
C ILE A 170 15.77 -8.16 1.09
N ASP A 171 16.93 -7.53 1.29
CA ASP A 171 17.71 -6.87 0.25
C ASP A 171 19.02 -7.65 0.10
N ALA A 172 19.14 -8.40 -1.01
CA ALA A 172 20.32 -9.18 -1.33
C ALA A 172 21.02 -8.58 -2.54
N MET A 173 22.29 -8.21 -2.37
CA MET A 173 23.11 -7.68 -3.45
C MET A 173 24.07 -8.75 -3.97
N LEU A 174 24.14 -8.90 -5.29
CA LEU A 174 25.14 -9.71 -5.96
C LEU A 174 25.98 -8.79 -6.83
N ASP A 175 27.29 -8.83 -6.61
CA ASP A 175 28.28 -8.03 -7.29
C ASP A 175 29.34 -8.99 -7.86
N LEU A 176 29.35 -9.15 -9.18
CA LEU A 176 30.25 -10.05 -9.88
C LEU A 176 31.52 -9.28 -10.29
N ASP A 177 32.66 -9.68 -9.72
CA ASP A 177 33.98 -9.22 -10.15
C ASP A 177 34.36 -9.95 -11.46
N LEU A 178 34.01 -9.35 -12.60
CA LEU A 178 34.20 -9.92 -13.93
C LEU A 178 35.31 -9.18 -14.70
N PRO A 179 36.06 -9.89 -15.58
CA PRO A 179 36.99 -9.25 -16.51
C PRO A 179 36.26 -8.38 -17.55
N ASP A 180 36.99 -7.62 -18.36
CA ASP A 180 36.38 -6.83 -19.45
C ASP A 180 35.63 -7.72 -20.46
N TYR A 181 34.30 -7.61 -20.49
CA TYR A 181 33.41 -8.41 -21.35
C TYR A 181 32.59 -7.52 -22.32
N TYR A 182 32.10 -8.11 -23.42
CA TYR A 182 31.12 -7.47 -24.34
C TYR A 182 29.70 -7.77 -23.92
N ASN A 183 29.42 -9.04 -23.65
CA ASN A 183 28.12 -9.52 -23.23
C ASN A 183 28.28 -10.38 -21.98
N LEU A 184 27.28 -10.28 -21.12
CA LEU A 184 27.14 -11.06 -19.92
C LEU A 184 25.74 -11.67 -19.92
N THR A 185 25.64 -12.93 -19.56
CA THR A 185 24.37 -13.54 -19.17
C THR A 185 24.65 -14.50 -18.04
N TYR A 186 23.84 -14.46 -16.98
CA TYR A 186 23.93 -15.43 -15.91
C TYR A 186 22.55 -15.89 -15.45
N LYS A 187 22.55 -17.07 -14.85
CA LYS A 187 21.37 -17.71 -14.28
C LYS A 187 21.62 -18.01 -12.82
N LEU A 188 20.80 -17.44 -11.96
CA LEU A 188 20.82 -17.67 -10.52
C LEU A 188 19.66 -18.61 -10.15
N LEU A 189 20.01 -19.81 -9.69
CA LEU A 189 19.04 -20.77 -9.21
C LEU A 189 18.57 -20.37 -7.80
N THR A 190 17.29 -20.07 -7.70
CA THR A 190 16.66 -19.49 -6.51
C THR A 190 15.43 -20.29 -6.10
N GLN A 191 15.28 -20.57 -4.81
CA GLN A 191 14.10 -21.18 -4.22
C GLN A 191 13.62 -20.37 -3.02
N THR A 192 12.32 -20.25 -2.89
CA THR A 192 11.63 -19.59 -1.78
C THR A 192 10.76 -20.61 -1.06
N ASN A 193 10.61 -20.51 0.27
CA ASN A 193 9.74 -21.44 1.02
C ASN A 193 8.25 -21.13 0.88
N ILE A 194 7.90 -19.91 0.47
CA ILE A 194 6.56 -19.44 0.12
C ILE A 194 6.61 -18.71 -1.22
N SER A 195 5.48 -18.55 -1.90
CA SER A 195 5.43 -17.81 -3.15
C SER A 195 5.67 -16.32 -2.90
N LEU A 196 6.63 -15.73 -3.62
CA LEU A 196 7.08 -14.34 -3.46
C LEU A 196 7.26 -13.67 -4.81
N ILE A 197 7.12 -12.35 -4.84
CA ILE A 197 7.54 -11.51 -5.96
C ILE A 197 8.94 -10.99 -5.63
N LEU A 198 9.89 -11.30 -6.51
CA LEU A 198 11.26 -10.82 -6.43
C LEU A 198 11.42 -9.60 -7.34
N ASP A 199 11.62 -8.43 -6.76
CA ASP A 199 11.95 -7.21 -7.49
C ASP A 199 13.47 -7.20 -7.72
N VAL A 200 13.89 -7.35 -8.98
CA VAL A 200 15.30 -7.39 -9.34
C VAL A 200 15.69 -6.07 -9.98
N TYR A 201 16.69 -5.41 -9.42
CA TYR A 201 17.26 -4.17 -9.91
C TYR A 201 18.64 -4.44 -10.48
N ALA A 202 18.94 -3.82 -11.62
CA ALA A 202 20.27 -3.78 -12.22
C ALA A 202 20.91 -2.42 -11.94
N PHE A 203 22.22 -2.39 -11.72
CA PHE A 203 22.94 -1.13 -11.57
C PHE A 203 23.29 -0.55 -12.95
N ASP A 204 22.88 0.69 -13.16
CA ASP A 204 23.27 1.50 -14.32
C ASP A 204 24.51 2.31 -13.94
N GLU A 205 25.66 1.89 -14.46
CA GLU A 205 26.97 2.52 -14.21
C GLU A 205 27.08 3.91 -14.88
N GLU A 206 26.37 4.18 -15.98
CA GLU A 206 26.45 5.48 -16.66
C GLU A 206 25.79 6.59 -15.83
N ASN A 207 24.63 6.26 -15.25
CA ASN A 207 23.84 7.19 -14.46
C ASN A 207 24.04 7.04 -12.94
N ASN A 208 24.78 6.01 -12.50
CA ASN A 208 25.06 5.67 -11.10
C ASN A 208 23.77 5.49 -10.28
N ILE A 209 22.81 4.74 -10.83
CA ILE A 209 21.50 4.47 -10.22
C ILE A 209 21.11 2.99 -10.31
N TRP A 210 20.24 2.55 -9.40
CA TRP A 210 19.57 1.25 -9.52
C TRP A 210 18.29 1.41 -10.35
N VAL A 211 18.14 0.59 -11.38
CA VAL A 211 16.96 0.56 -12.25
C VAL A 211 16.27 -0.78 -12.08
N LEU A 212 14.94 -0.78 -11.93
CA LEU A 212 14.18 -2.02 -11.89
C LEU A 212 14.38 -2.75 -13.23
N TYR A 213 14.97 -3.94 -13.16
CA TYR A 213 15.23 -4.79 -14.32
C TYR A 213 13.98 -5.60 -14.65
N ASP A 214 13.49 -6.38 -13.68
CA ASP A 214 12.31 -7.23 -13.84
C ASP A 214 11.71 -7.64 -12.48
N LYS A 215 10.53 -8.26 -12.51
CA LYS A 215 9.84 -8.83 -11.36
C LYS A 215 9.56 -10.31 -11.59
N PHE A 216 10.11 -11.17 -10.75
CA PHE A 216 9.95 -12.62 -10.87
C PHE A 216 8.98 -13.15 -9.83
N LEU A 217 7.93 -13.86 -10.26
CA LEU A 217 7.06 -14.61 -9.37
C LEU A 217 7.66 -15.99 -9.11
N THR A 218 7.92 -16.30 -7.84
CA THR A 218 8.36 -17.62 -7.40
C THR A 218 7.19 -18.46 -6.91
N VAL A 219 7.27 -19.76 -7.14
CA VAL A 219 6.34 -20.75 -6.57
C VAL A 219 6.97 -21.35 -5.31
N ALA A 220 6.16 -21.45 -4.26
CA ALA A 220 6.60 -21.99 -2.97
C ALA A 220 7.28 -23.36 -3.10
N ASN A 221 8.51 -23.45 -2.58
CA ASN A 221 9.35 -24.65 -2.52
C ASN A 221 9.76 -25.21 -3.90
N GLU A 222 9.70 -24.40 -4.95
CA GLU A 222 10.20 -24.77 -6.28
C GLU A 222 11.48 -23.99 -6.62
N TRP A 223 12.39 -24.67 -7.32
CA TRP A 223 13.60 -24.04 -7.84
C TRP A 223 13.29 -23.33 -9.16
N SER A 224 13.71 -22.07 -9.26
CA SER A 224 13.50 -21.23 -10.44
C SER A 224 14.80 -20.53 -10.85
N ASN A 225 14.98 -20.31 -12.15
CA ASN A 225 16.14 -19.58 -12.67
C ASN A 225 15.79 -18.11 -12.87
N ILE A 226 16.55 -17.24 -12.23
CA ILE A 226 16.54 -15.81 -12.52
C ILE A 226 17.63 -15.57 -13.56
N THR A 227 17.24 -15.16 -14.78
CA THR A 227 18.19 -14.91 -15.89
C THR A 227 18.40 -13.42 -16.04
N LEU A 228 19.67 -12.99 -16.04
CA LEU A 228 20.07 -11.59 -15.94
C LEU A 228 21.32 -11.32 -16.78
N ASP A 229 21.56 -10.07 -17.13
CA ASP A 229 22.66 -9.62 -18.00
C ASP A 229 23.50 -8.47 -17.38
N SER A 230 23.26 -8.14 -16.10
CA SER A 230 23.98 -7.07 -15.38
C SER A 230 24.88 -7.62 -14.27
N PRO A 231 26.16 -7.21 -14.19
CA PRO A 231 27.13 -7.75 -13.23
C PRO A 231 26.79 -7.41 -11.79
N ARG A 232 25.98 -6.36 -11.59
CA ARG A 232 25.61 -5.83 -10.28
C ARG A 232 24.10 -5.77 -10.20
N ILE A 233 23.55 -6.64 -9.37
CA ILE A 233 22.10 -6.71 -9.14
C ILE A 233 21.76 -6.58 -7.67
N ARG A 234 20.51 -6.20 -7.45
CA ARG A 234 19.85 -6.22 -6.16
C ARG A 234 18.54 -6.99 -6.28
N ILE A 235 18.34 -7.97 -5.42
CA ILE A 235 17.09 -8.71 -5.29
C ILE A 235 16.40 -8.19 -4.03
N TYR A 236 15.25 -7.56 -4.22
CA TYR A 236 14.42 -7.02 -3.15
C TYR A 236 13.13 -7.82 -3.03
N VAL A 237 12.78 -8.20 -1.81
CA VAL A 237 11.57 -8.98 -1.53
C VAL A 237 10.95 -8.52 -0.23
N GLU A 238 9.63 -8.36 -0.25
CA GLU A 238 8.82 -8.09 0.93
C GLU A 238 7.73 -9.14 1.07
N SER A 239 7.40 -9.49 2.32
CA SER A 239 6.28 -10.36 2.61
C SER A 239 5.71 -10.06 4.00
N GLN A 240 4.41 -10.34 4.12
CA GLN A 240 3.65 -10.26 5.37
C GLN A 240 3.85 -11.52 6.24
N HIS A 241 4.52 -12.54 5.69
CA HIS A 241 4.86 -13.78 6.38
C HIS A 241 6.37 -13.98 6.40
N PRO A 242 6.95 -14.54 7.48
CA PRO A 242 8.37 -14.90 7.49
C PRO A 242 8.69 -15.82 6.33
N PHE A 243 9.76 -15.52 5.61
CA PHE A 243 10.19 -16.30 4.46
C PHE A 243 11.69 -16.54 4.47
N ARG A 244 12.10 -17.50 3.64
CA ARG A 244 13.48 -17.85 3.37
C ARG A 244 13.68 -17.86 1.86
N ILE A 245 14.74 -17.20 1.42
CA ILE A 245 15.27 -17.32 0.06
C ILE A 245 16.54 -18.17 0.14
N GLN A 246 16.69 -19.11 -0.78
CA GLN A 246 17.89 -19.93 -0.93
C GLN A 246 18.43 -19.73 -2.34
N PHE A 247 19.72 -19.46 -2.40
CA PHE A 247 20.51 -19.40 -3.63
C PHE A 247 21.42 -20.62 -3.65
N ASP A 248 21.59 -21.25 -4.81
CA ASP A 248 22.46 -22.43 -4.95
C ASP A 248 23.42 -22.25 -6.13
N TYR A 249 22.98 -22.56 -7.34
CA TYR A 249 23.82 -22.52 -8.52
C TYR A 249 23.81 -21.16 -9.22
N LEU A 250 25.00 -20.60 -9.45
CA LEU A 250 25.22 -19.42 -10.29
C LEU A 250 25.97 -19.84 -11.56
N TYR A 251 25.30 -19.79 -12.69
CA TYR A 251 25.91 -19.97 -14.01
C TYR A 251 26.22 -18.61 -14.61
N VAL A 252 27.47 -18.35 -14.99
CA VAL A 252 27.88 -17.10 -15.64
C VAL A 252 28.47 -17.42 -17.02
N GLU A 253 27.99 -16.72 -18.04
CA GLU A 253 28.48 -16.76 -19.41
C GLU A 253 28.88 -15.35 -19.84
N THR A 254 30.13 -15.18 -20.25
CA THR A 254 30.69 -13.92 -20.74
C THR A 254 31.21 -14.11 -22.16
N THR A 255 31.09 -13.06 -22.97
CA THR A 255 31.80 -12.94 -24.25
C THR A 255 32.94 -11.96 -24.08
N GLU A 256 34.17 -12.44 -24.22
CA GLU A 256 35.39 -11.68 -23.94
C GLU A 256 36.30 -11.62 -25.18
N LEU A 257 37.19 -10.63 -25.23
CA LEU A 257 38.30 -10.69 -26.17
C LEU A 257 39.18 -11.88 -25.84
N ASN A 258 39.62 -12.62 -26.85
CA ASN A 258 40.54 -13.73 -26.65
C ASN A 258 41.81 -13.21 -25.93
N PRO A 259 42.06 -13.61 -24.67
CA PRO A 259 43.19 -13.10 -23.91
C PRO A 259 44.52 -13.72 -24.37
N ASN A 260 44.47 -14.75 -25.20
CA ASN A 260 45.63 -15.55 -25.58
C ASN A 260 46.14 -15.27 -27.00
N GLY A 261 45.48 -14.41 -27.78
CA GLY A 261 46.02 -13.94 -29.05
C GLY A 261 45.00 -13.44 -30.05
N PHE A 262 45.53 -12.75 -31.07
CA PHE A 262 44.81 -12.23 -32.22
C PHE A 262 45.15 -13.06 -33.45
N THR A 263 44.14 -13.58 -34.15
CA THR A 263 44.33 -14.31 -35.41
C THR A 263 43.94 -13.43 -36.58
N LEU A 264 44.92 -13.10 -37.43
CA LEU A 264 44.71 -12.39 -38.68
C LEU A 264 44.46 -13.41 -39.80
N ILE A 265 43.33 -13.28 -40.49
CA ILE A 265 43.01 -14.07 -41.69
C ILE A 265 43.27 -13.21 -42.92
N ILE A 266 44.18 -13.67 -43.78
CA ILE A 266 44.54 -13.03 -45.04
C ILE A 266 44.02 -13.91 -46.17
N GLU A 267 43.20 -13.36 -47.06
CA GLU A 267 42.67 -14.07 -48.24
C GLU A 267 43.19 -13.41 -49.52
N ASN A 268 43.71 -14.21 -50.45
CA ASN A 268 44.05 -13.72 -51.78
C ASN A 268 42.83 -13.86 -52.72
N ALA A 269 42.01 -12.80 -52.78
CA ALA A 269 40.85 -12.74 -53.67
C ALA A 269 41.19 -12.29 -55.10
N GLY A 270 42.48 -12.12 -55.44
CA GLY A 270 42.93 -11.73 -56.78
C GLY A 270 43.25 -12.92 -57.68
N ASP A 271 43.51 -12.63 -58.95
CA ASP A 271 43.79 -13.64 -59.99
C ASP A 271 45.27 -14.09 -60.05
N TYR A 272 46.13 -13.49 -59.23
CA TYR A 272 47.59 -13.73 -59.26
C TYR A 272 48.15 -14.07 -57.89
N ASP A 273 49.24 -14.83 -57.88
CA ASP A 273 49.98 -15.18 -56.67
C ASP A 273 50.52 -13.93 -55.96
N LEU A 274 50.42 -13.94 -54.62
CA LEU A 274 50.81 -12.80 -53.79
C LEU A 274 51.82 -13.22 -52.72
N GLU A 275 53.03 -12.67 -52.77
CA GLU A 275 54.07 -12.90 -51.76
C GLU A 275 53.83 -11.98 -50.55
N ILE A 276 53.38 -12.58 -49.44
CA ILE A 276 53.18 -11.91 -48.15
C ILE A 276 54.51 -11.92 -47.40
N VAL A 277 55.12 -10.74 -47.24
CA VAL A 277 56.42 -10.58 -46.56
C VAL A 277 56.22 -10.54 -45.05
N ALA A 278 55.35 -9.65 -44.59
CA ALA A 278 55.13 -9.42 -43.16
C ALA A 278 53.75 -8.81 -42.91
N CYS A 279 53.27 -8.92 -41.68
CA CYS A 279 52.16 -8.11 -41.19
C CYS A 279 52.61 -7.19 -40.06
N TRP A 280 51.99 -6.02 -39.98
CA TRP A 280 52.18 -5.07 -38.90
C TRP A 280 50.87 -4.87 -38.17
N LEU A 281 50.94 -4.81 -36.84
CA LEU A 281 49.83 -4.40 -35.99
C LEU A 281 50.26 -3.16 -35.21
N LYS A 282 49.44 -2.12 -35.27
CA LYS A 282 49.67 -0.88 -34.52
C LYS A 282 48.38 -0.43 -33.82
N ASN A 283 48.54 0.12 -32.62
CA ASN A 283 47.52 0.91 -31.92
C ASN A 283 48.11 2.31 -31.60
N GLU A 284 47.32 3.22 -31.05
CA GLU A 284 47.81 4.50 -30.51
C GLU A 284 48.81 4.32 -29.36
N THR A 285 48.61 3.31 -28.51
CA THR A 285 49.44 3.03 -27.32
C THR A 285 50.48 1.93 -27.54
N LEU A 286 50.38 1.19 -28.64
CA LEU A 286 51.27 0.07 -28.97
C LEU A 286 52.22 0.46 -30.11
N ASP A 287 53.52 0.36 -29.87
CA ASP A 287 54.51 0.45 -30.94
C ASP A 287 54.22 -0.55 -32.04
N ALA A 288 54.50 -0.18 -33.29
CA ALA A 288 54.14 -1.01 -34.44
C ALA A 288 54.87 -2.36 -34.38
N LEU A 289 54.12 -3.42 -34.08
CA LEU A 289 54.65 -4.78 -34.01
C LEU A 289 54.69 -5.38 -35.40
N ARG A 290 55.87 -5.87 -35.81
CA ARG A 290 56.08 -6.52 -37.09
C ARG A 290 56.22 -8.02 -36.90
N TYR A 291 55.44 -8.79 -37.66
CA TYR A 291 55.53 -10.24 -37.75
C TYR A 291 55.95 -10.64 -39.15
N GLU A 292 57.10 -11.30 -39.25
CA GLU A 292 57.59 -11.89 -40.50
C GLU A 292 56.77 -13.11 -40.87
N ILE A 293 56.37 -13.21 -42.14
CA ILE A 293 55.56 -14.31 -42.67
C ILE A 293 56.35 -15.04 -43.76
N GLY A 294 56.80 -14.31 -44.79
CA GLY A 294 57.58 -14.85 -45.90
C GLY A 294 56.90 -16.00 -46.66
N ARG A 295 55.62 -15.84 -47.04
CA ARG A 295 54.82 -16.89 -47.70
C ARG A 295 54.08 -16.37 -48.94
N SER A 296 54.07 -17.16 -50.02
CA SER A 296 53.21 -16.91 -51.19
C SER A 296 51.81 -17.50 -50.98
N LEU A 297 50.78 -16.70 -51.29
CA LEU A 297 49.38 -17.13 -51.33
C LEU A 297 48.91 -17.23 -52.78
N LEU A 298 48.38 -18.39 -53.17
CA LEU A 298 47.73 -18.57 -54.47
C LEU A 298 46.32 -17.94 -54.49
N PRO A 299 45.75 -17.64 -55.67
CA PRO A 299 44.37 -17.22 -55.80
C PRO A 299 43.37 -18.13 -55.07
N GLY A 300 42.51 -17.55 -54.23
CA GLY A 300 41.53 -18.24 -53.41
C GLY A 300 42.07 -18.88 -52.13
N GLU A 301 43.38 -18.82 -51.87
CA GLU A 301 43.96 -19.32 -50.63
C GLU A 301 43.78 -18.36 -49.45
N ARG A 302 43.76 -18.95 -48.26
CA ARG A 302 43.73 -18.25 -46.98
C ARG A 302 44.96 -18.57 -46.15
N LEU A 303 45.43 -17.57 -45.43
CA LEU A 303 46.51 -17.67 -44.45
C LEU A 303 46.03 -17.15 -43.11
N GLU A 304 46.16 -17.98 -42.09
CA GLU A 304 45.93 -17.60 -40.70
C GLU A 304 47.28 -17.28 -40.05
N VAL A 305 47.38 -16.10 -39.44
CA VAL A 305 48.57 -15.64 -38.73
C VAL A 305 48.17 -15.35 -37.29
N ASN A 306 48.70 -16.16 -36.36
CA ASN A 306 48.50 -15.96 -34.93
C ASN A 306 49.52 -14.95 -34.42
N ILE A 307 49.03 -13.82 -33.94
CA ILE A 307 49.80 -12.73 -33.37
C ILE A 307 49.59 -12.78 -31.85
N PRO A 308 50.63 -13.12 -31.04
CA PRO A 308 50.54 -13.22 -29.58
C PRO A 308 50.49 -11.84 -28.93
N VAL A 309 49.40 -11.11 -29.19
CA VAL A 309 49.08 -9.80 -28.64
C VAL A 309 47.67 -9.86 -28.09
N VAL A 310 47.51 -9.32 -26.88
CA VAL A 310 46.20 -9.09 -26.27
C VAL A 310 45.65 -7.77 -26.79
N LEU A 311 44.48 -7.82 -27.41
CA LEU A 311 43.82 -6.62 -27.88
C LEU A 311 43.11 -5.91 -26.71
N THR A 312 43.03 -4.59 -26.79
CA THR A 312 42.30 -3.75 -25.83
C THR A 312 40.96 -3.36 -26.43
N LYS A 313 39.87 -3.65 -25.70
CA LYS A 313 38.50 -3.33 -26.10
C LYS A 313 38.35 -1.84 -26.42
N GLY A 314 37.61 -1.51 -27.47
CA GLY A 314 37.31 -0.13 -27.86
C GLY A 314 38.49 0.66 -28.43
N SER A 315 39.69 0.08 -28.51
CA SER A 315 40.88 0.75 -29.04
C SER A 315 41.00 0.54 -30.56
N LEU A 316 41.34 1.59 -31.31
CA LEU A 316 41.47 1.49 -32.77
C LEU A 316 42.81 0.84 -33.16
N TYR A 317 42.75 -0.33 -33.79
CA TYR A 317 43.90 -1.01 -34.35
C TYR A 317 44.00 -0.79 -35.86
N GLN A 318 45.22 -0.74 -36.37
CA GLN A 318 45.53 -0.81 -37.79
C GLN A 318 46.43 -1.99 -38.09
N VAL A 319 45.94 -2.88 -38.94
CA VAL A 319 46.71 -3.97 -39.54
C VAL A 319 47.25 -3.52 -40.88
N ARG A 320 48.51 -3.81 -41.15
CA ARG A 320 49.11 -3.65 -42.47
C ARG A 320 49.69 -4.96 -42.96
N VAL A 321 49.21 -5.47 -44.08
CA VAL A 321 49.80 -6.63 -44.74
C VAL A 321 50.75 -6.12 -45.82
N VAL A 322 52.03 -6.41 -45.66
CA VAL A 322 53.11 -5.98 -46.55
C VAL A 322 53.40 -7.12 -47.51
N THR A 323 53.26 -6.82 -48.79
CA THR A 323 53.65 -7.70 -49.90
C THR A 323 54.91 -7.14 -50.53
N ARG A 324 55.48 -7.84 -51.51
CA ARG A 324 56.65 -7.37 -52.24
C ARG A 324 56.44 -6.01 -52.92
N ASN A 325 55.24 -5.75 -53.42
CA ASN A 325 54.96 -4.58 -54.26
C ASN A 325 53.97 -3.58 -53.63
N ASN A 326 53.15 -4.02 -52.67
CA ASN A 326 52.04 -3.24 -52.12
C ASN A 326 51.90 -3.41 -50.60
N VAL A 327 51.26 -2.44 -49.96
CA VAL A 327 50.85 -2.52 -48.54
C VAL A 327 49.34 -2.35 -48.44
N PHE A 328 48.66 -3.40 -47.97
CA PHE A 328 47.23 -3.36 -47.69
C PHE A 328 47.01 -2.94 -46.25
N LYS A 329 46.02 -2.09 -46.00
CA LYS A 329 45.72 -1.54 -44.67
C LYS A 329 44.27 -1.83 -44.31
N HIS A 330 44.03 -2.25 -43.08
CA HIS A 330 42.71 -2.42 -42.52
C HIS A 330 42.70 -1.88 -41.09
N SER A 331 41.63 -1.20 -40.71
CA SER A 331 41.45 -0.67 -39.37
C SER A 331 40.20 -1.26 -38.75
N PHE A 332 40.30 -1.64 -37.48
CA PHE A 332 39.21 -2.27 -36.74
C PHE A 332 39.28 -1.85 -35.27
N THR A 333 38.13 -1.88 -34.61
CA THR A 333 38.00 -1.66 -33.18
C THR A 333 37.43 -2.95 -32.59
N PRO A 334 38.17 -3.66 -31.72
CA PRO A 334 37.72 -4.88 -31.09
C PRO A 334 36.51 -4.62 -30.21
#